data_AF-A0A0F8WZB2-F1
#
_entry.id   AF-A0A0F8WZB2-F1
#
_cell.length_a   1.000
_cell.length_b   1.000
_cell.length_c   1.000
_cell.angle_alpha   90.00
_cell.angle_beta   90.00
_cell.angle_gamma   90.00
#
_symmetry.space_group_name_H-M   'P 1'
#
loop_
_entity.id
_entity.type
_entity.pdbx_description
1 polymer ?
#
loop_
_entity_poly.entity_id
_entity_poly.type
_entity_poly.pdbx_seq_one_letter_code
_entity_poly.pdbx_strand_id
1 'polypeptide(L)'
;MTKRVSLAVFALCLLGVASAGKTEPQKKPVKVFLLAGQSNMEGQGVVSMDHPQYYNGGRGNLVNVMKNSKKAHLYKHLKDENGKWVVRDDVKITFGKRSGDLTIGYTGYGG
;
A
#
# COMPACT_ATOMS: atom_id res chain seq x y z
N MET A 1 52.49 -61.82 -19.42
CA MET A 1 51.05 -61.61 -19.20
C MET A 1 50.78 -60.11 -19.07
N THR A 2 50.30 -59.50 -20.16
CA THR A 2 50.03 -58.06 -20.31
C THR A 2 48.65 -57.71 -19.74
N LYS A 3 48.59 -56.86 -18.70
CA LYS A 3 47.33 -56.30 -18.20
C LYS A 3 47.06 -54.96 -18.89
N ARG A 4 45.96 -54.91 -19.64
CA ARG A 4 45.45 -53.74 -20.37
C ARG A 4 44.95 -52.70 -19.36
N VAL A 5 45.41 -51.46 -19.47
CA VAL A 5 44.86 -50.32 -18.74
C VAL A 5 43.54 -49.94 -19.42
N SER A 6 42.42 -50.15 -18.74
CA SER A 6 41.09 -49.75 -19.25
C SER A 6 40.96 -48.24 -19.29
N LEU A 7 41.03 -47.71 -20.50
CA LEU A 7 40.73 -46.33 -20.88
C LEU A 7 39.20 -46.11 -20.80
N ALA A 8 38.63 -46.06 -19.59
CA ALA A 8 37.18 -45.90 -19.42
C ALA A 8 36.79 -45.13 -18.14
N VAL A 9 37.60 -44.16 -17.71
CA VAL A 9 37.25 -43.28 -16.57
C VAL A 9 37.22 -41.80 -16.95
N PHE A 10 37.56 -41.45 -18.20
CA PHE A 10 37.65 -40.06 -18.65
C PHE A 10 36.37 -39.54 -19.35
N ALA A 11 35.19 -39.95 -18.90
CA ALA A 11 33.91 -39.50 -19.47
C ALA A 11 32.88 -39.06 -18.42
N LEU A 12 33.31 -38.76 -17.19
CA LEU A 12 32.44 -38.28 -16.11
C LEU A 12 32.84 -36.88 -15.63
N CYS A 13 33.14 -35.96 -16.56
CA CYS A 13 33.56 -34.59 -16.24
C CYS A 13 32.71 -33.48 -16.84
N LEU A 14 31.57 -33.75 -17.48
CA LEU A 14 30.80 -32.70 -18.17
C LEU A 14 29.27 -32.81 -18.01
N LEU A 15 28.78 -33.29 -16.87
CA LEU A 15 27.41 -32.95 -16.45
C LEU A 15 27.47 -31.57 -15.80
N GLY A 16 27.49 -30.55 -16.66
CA GLY A 16 27.44 -29.16 -16.28
C GLY A 16 26.26 -28.94 -15.34
N VAL A 17 26.57 -28.47 -14.14
CA VAL A 17 25.61 -27.82 -13.26
C VAL A 17 25.13 -26.58 -14.00
N ALA A 18 24.07 -26.73 -14.79
CA ALA A 18 23.26 -25.62 -15.24
C ALA A 18 22.62 -25.04 -13.98
N SER A 19 23.37 -24.18 -13.29
CA SER A 19 22.80 -23.26 -12.32
C SER A 19 21.84 -22.39 -13.13
N ALA A 20 20.58 -22.79 -13.17
CA ALA A 20 19.49 -21.91 -13.54
C ALA A 20 19.52 -20.78 -12.53
N GLY A 21 20.31 -19.74 -12.85
CA GLY A 21 20.33 -18.51 -12.10
C GLY A 21 18.89 -18.05 -12.02
N LYS A 22 18.29 -18.18 -10.83
CA LYS A 22 17.01 -17.56 -10.54
C LYS A 22 17.26 -16.07 -10.72
N THR A 23 16.79 -15.52 -11.83
CA THR A 23 16.74 -14.07 -12.02
C THR A 23 15.91 -13.53 -10.87
N GLU A 24 16.56 -12.95 -9.87
CA GLU A 24 15.85 -12.30 -8.78
C GLU A 24 14.96 -11.21 -9.40
N PRO A 25 13.67 -11.14 -9.02
CA PRO A 25 12.81 -10.10 -9.52
C PRO A 25 13.45 -8.74 -9.19
N GLN A 26 13.77 -7.99 -10.24
CA GLN A 26 14.39 -6.68 -10.10
C GLN A 26 13.49 -5.81 -9.22
N LYS A 27 13.99 -5.41 -8.04
CA LYS A 27 13.20 -4.60 -7.09
C LYS A 27 12.84 -3.28 -7.76
N LYS A 28 11.54 -3.06 -8.00
CA LYS A 28 11.04 -1.80 -8.54
C LYS A 28 11.27 -0.68 -7.52
N PRO A 29 11.60 0.55 -7.97
CA PRO A 29 11.70 1.69 -7.08
C PRO A 29 10.40 1.94 -6.31
N VAL A 30 10.50 2.35 -5.05
CA VAL A 30 9.36 2.79 -4.24
C VAL A 30 8.95 4.19 -4.66
N LYS A 31 7.65 4.43 -4.80
CA LYS A 31 7.10 5.77 -5.05
C LYS A 31 6.86 6.46 -3.71
N VAL A 32 7.49 7.61 -3.49
CA VAL A 32 7.37 8.40 -2.27
C VAL A 32 6.66 9.72 -2.59
N PHE A 33 5.62 10.03 -1.82
CA PHE A 33 4.86 11.28 -1.93
C PHE A 33 5.04 12.07 -0.62
N LEU A 34 5.58 13.28 -0.70
CA LEU A 34 5.73 14.17 0.45
C LEU A 34 4.63 15.22 0.41
N LEU A 35 3.74 15.17 1.40
CA LEU A 35 2.70 16.15 1.61
C LEU A 35 3.15 17.07 2.75
N ALA A 36 3.47 18.32 2.41
CA ALA A 36 3.95 19.31 3.37
C ALA A 36 3.17 20.62 3.19
N GLY A 37 2.90 21.30 4.29
CA GLY A 37 2.12 22.52 4.33
C GLY A 37 1.59 22.79 5.74
N GLN A 38 0.68 23.74 5.85
CA GLN A 38 0.01 24.09 7.11
C GLN A 38 -1.37 23.42 7.20
N SER A 39 -2.31 24.09 7.87
CA SER A 39 -3.62 23.59 8.29
C SER A 39 -4.39 22.78 7.24
N ASN A 40 -4.45 23.22 5.98
CA ASN A 40 -5.19 22.49 4.95
C ASN A 40 -4.54 21.16 4.56
N MET A 41 -3.20 21.08 4.59
CA MET A 41 -2.47 19.85 4.27
C MET A 41 -2.44 18.87 5.45
N GLU A 42 -2.54 19.38 6.68
CA GLU A 42 -2.58 18.55 7.89
C GLU A 42 -3.89 17.77 8.08
N GLY A 43 -4.92 18.04 7.26
CA GLY A 43 -6.17 17.30 7.28
C GLY A 43 -7.14 17.74 8.39
N GLN A 44 -7.54 19.01 8.36
CA GLN A 44 -8.56 19.59 9.25
C GLN A 44 -10.01 19.18 8.90
N GLY A 45 -10.19 18.44 7.79
CA GLY A 45 -11.50 17.99 7.34
C GLY A 45 -12.14 16.98 8.30
N VAL A 46 -13.38 17.25 8.70
CA VAL A 46 -14.19 16.32 9.49
C VAL A 46 -14.65 15.16 8.62
N VAL A 47 -14.56 13.94 9.14
CA VAL A 47 -14.97 12.73 8.41
C VAL A 47 -16.48 12.51 8.52
N SER A 48 -17.01 12.48 9.75
CA SER A 48 -18.37 11.99 10.02
C SER A 48 -19.18 12.77 11.05
N MET A 49 -18.61 13.74 11.77
CA MET A 49 -19.36 14.50 12.77
C MET A 49 -20.43 15.37 12.10
N ASP A 50 -21.63 15.40 12.69
CA ASP A 50 -22.83 15.97 12.06
C ASP A 50 -23.73 16.77 13.02
N HIS A 51 -23.24 17.14 14.21
CA HIS A 51 -24.01 17.96 15.16
C HIS A 51 -24.60 19.19 14.46
N PRO A 52 -25.92 19.47 14.60
CA PRO A 52 -26.59 20.54 13.86
C PRO A 52 -25.92 21.91 14.01
N GLN A 53 -25.48 22.25 15.22
CA GLN A 53 -24.89 23.55 15.53
C GLN A 53 -23.36 23.60 15.40
N TYR A 54 -22.66 22.50 15.72
CA TYR A 54 -21.19 22.51 15.86
C TYR A 54 -20.47 21.91 14.65
N TYR A 55 -21.18 21.15 13.81
CA TYR A 55 -20.65 20.51 12.61
C TYR A 55 -21.57 20.72 11.39
N ASN A 56 -22.35 21.80 11.40
CA ASN A 56 -23.15 22.23 10.25
C ASN A 56 -24.12 21.15 9.72
N GLY A 57 -24.65 20.30 10.61
CA GLY A 57 -25.50 19.17 10.21
C GLY A 57 -24.78 18.15 9.31
N GLY A 58 -23.44 18.08 9.38
CA GLY A 58 -22.60 17.22 8.56
C GLY A 58 -22.29 17.77 7.16
N ARG A 59 -22.81 18.95 6.80
CA ARG A 59 -22.52 19.56 5.49
C ARG A 59 -21.04 19.90 5.38
N GLY A 60 -20.39 19.37 4.35
CA GLY A 60 -18.97 19.56 4.07
C GLY A 60 -18.05 18.47 4.63
N ASN A 61 -18.57 17.51 5.40
CA ASN A 61 -17.79 16.35 5.84
C ASN A 61 -17.72 15.26 4.75
N LEU A 62 -16.75 14.35 4.88
CA LEU A 62 -16.51 13.30 3.89
C LEU A 62 -17.73 12.39 3.70
N VAL A 63 -18.35 11.93 4.80
CA VAL A 63 -19.53 11.04 4.76
C VAL A 63 -20.70 11.68 4.00
N ASN A 64 -20.93 12.98 4.19
CA ASN A 64 -21.98 13.72 3.51
C ASN A 64 -21.68 13.89 2.01
N VAL A 65 -20.43 14.20 1.64
CA VAL A 65 -20.01 14.28 0.23
C VAL A 65 -20.20 12.93 -0.48
N MET A 66 -19.86 11.84 0.19
CA MET A 66 -20.04 10.48 -0.32
C MET A 66 -21.51 10.10 -0.55
N LYS A 67 -22.44 10.67 0.22
CA LYS A 67 -23.87 10.38 0.11
C LYS A 67 -24.59 11.31 -0.87
N ASN A 68 -24.30 12.62 -0.80
CA ASN A 68 -25.18 13.66 -1.35
C ASN A 68 -24.57 14.42 -2.55
N SER A 69 -23.31 14.16 -2.91
CA SER A 69 -22.67 14.84 -4.06
C SER A 69 -23.06 14.20 -5.40
N LYS A 70 -23.18 15.02 -6.45
CA LYS A 70 -23.24 14.55 -7.86
C LYS A 70 -22.03 13.66 -8.23
N LYS A 71 -20.93 13.78 -7.47
CA LYS A 71 -19.69 13.02 -7.64
C LYS A 71 -19.54 11.87 -6.62
N ALA A 72 -20.60 11.49 -5.90
CA ALA A 72 -20.59 10.39 -4.92
C ALA A 72 -19.93 9.11 -5.44
N HIS A 73 -20.13 8.78 -6.73
CA HIS A 73 -19.53 7.61 -7.37
C HIS A 73 -17.98 7.56 -7.30
N LEU A 74 -17.30 8.73 -7.26
CA LEU A 74 -15.84 8.79 -7.16
C LEU A 74 -15.32 8.28 -5.82
N TYR A 75 -16.15 8.27 -4.78
CA TYR A 75 -15.74 7.96 -3.41
C TYR A 75 -16.16 6.57 -2.94
N LYS A 76 -16.86 5.79 -3.78
CA LYS A 76 -17.35 4.45 -3.43
C LYS A 76 -16.24 3.54 -2.90
N HIS A 77 -15.06 3.64 -3.50
CA HIS A 77 -13.88 2.84 -3.14
C HIS A 77 -13.31 3.13 -1.73
N LEU A 78 -13.76 4.18 -1.04
CA LEU A 78 -13.29 4.49 0.31
C LEU A 78 -13.94 3.60 1.39
N LYS A 79 -15.06 2.94 1.05
CA LYS A 79 -15.76 2.01 1.93
C LYS A 79 -15.83 0.63 1.31
N ASP A 80 -15.66 -0.40 2.14
CA ASP A 80 -15.85 -1.79 1.72
C ASP A 80 -17.35 -2.14 1.65
N GLU A 81 -17.64 -3.37 1.24
CA GLU A 81 -19.00 -3.92 1.13
C GLU A 81 -19.75 -3.93 2.48
N ASN A 82 -19.02 -3.92 3.60
CA ASN A 82 -19.54 -3.88 4.96
C ASN A 82 -19.70 -2.44 5.49
N GLY A 83 -19.41 -1.42 4.68
CA GLY A 83 -19.46 -0.02 5.09
C GLY A 83 -18.31 0.42 6.02
N LYS A 84 -17.24 -0.37 6.13
CA LYS A 84 -16.01 -0.03 6.88
C LYS A 84 -15.05 0.75 5.98
N TRP A 85 -14.21 1.59 6.58
CA TRP A 85 -13.17 2.30 5.81
C TRP A 85 -12.19 1.30 5.25
N VAL A 86 -11.92 1.41 3.95
CA VAL A 86 -10.89 0.60 3.30
C VAL A 86 -9.54 0.95 3.92
N VAL A 87 -8.76 -0.09 4.18
CA VAL A 87 -7.37 0.01 4.58
C VAL A 87 -6.53 -0.42 3.38
N ARG A 88 -5.58 0.42 2.99
CA ARG A 88 -4.63 0.13 1.91
C ARG A 88 -3.31 -0.34 2.50
N ASP A 89 -3.13 -1.65 2.53
CA ASP A 89 -1.91 -2.33 2.99
C ASP A 89 -0.72 -2.16 2.03
N ASP A 90 -1.00 -1.82 0.78
CA ASP A 90 -0.04 -1.50 -0.27
C ASP A 90 0.59 -0.09 -0.15
N VAL A 91 0.12 0.73 0.79
CA VAL A 91 0.65 2.07 1.06
C VAL A 91 0.92 2.25 2.54
N LYS A 92 2.15 2.64 2.87
CA LYS A 92 2.53 3.04 4.22
C LYS A 92 2.43 4.56 4.36
N ILE A 93 1.76 5.03 5.39
CA ILE A 93 1.64 6.45 5.75
C ILE A 93 2.35 6.71 7.08
N THR A 94 2.92 7.90 7.21
CA THR A 94 3.46 8.41 8.47
C THR A 94 3.06 9.87 8.64
N PHE A 95 2.55 10.21 9.82
CA PHE A 95 2.21 11.57 10.21
C PHE A 95 2.61 11.79 11.68
N GLY A 96 3.64 12.60 11.91
CA GLY A 96 4.24 12.77 13.23
C GLY A 96 4.71 11.43 13.80
N LYS A 97 4.19 11.04 14.97
CA LYS A 97 4.53 9.77 15.66
C LYS A 97 3.65 8.58 15.26
N ARG A 98 2.68 8.77 14.36
CA ARG A 98 1.78 7.70 13.89
C ARG A 98 2.24 7.20 12.53
N SER A 99 2.24 5.88 12.37
CA SER A 99 2.54 5.21 11.11
C SER A 99 1.70 3.94 10.96
N GLY A 100 1.47 3.52 9.73
CA GLY A 100 0.78 2.26 9.43
C GLY A 100 0.27 2.22 8.00
N ASP A 101 -0.74 1.39 7.78
CA ASP A 101 -1.41 1.26 6.47
C ASP A 101 -2.31 2.47 6.22
N LEU A 102 -2.47 2.84 4.95
CA LEU A 102 -3.21 4.04 4.58
C LEU A 102 -4.72 3.83 4.81
N THR A 103 -5.27 4.62 5.73
CA THR A 103 -6.70 4.78 5.98
C THR A 103 -6.95 6.14 6.64
N ILE A 104 -8.18 6.41 7.10
CA ILE A 104 -8.49 7.64 7.85
C ILE A 104 -7.75 7.68 9.20
N GLY A 105 -7.56 8.88 9.79
CA GLY A 105 -7.00 9.01 11.15
C GLY A 105 -5.51 9.39 11.22
N TYR A 106 -4.86 9.69 10.09
CA TYR A 106 -3.50 10.26 10.04
C TYR A 106 -3.56 11.77 9.74
N THR A 107 -4.14 12.56 10.64
CA THR A 107 -4.26 14.03 10.52
C THR A 107 -3.76 14.72 11.79
N GLY A 108 -3.80 16.05 11.87
CA GLY A 108 -3.52 16.78 13.12
C GLY A 108 -4.34 16.32 14.34
N TYR A 109 -5.50 15.69 14.10
CA TYR A 109 -6.36 15.15 15.15
C TYR A 109 -6.15 13.64 15.35
N GLY A 110 -6.46 13.14 16.55
CA GLY A 110 -6.62 11.71 16.78
C GLY A 110 -7.79 11.16 15.96
N GLY A 111 -7.63 9.94 15.43
CA GLY A 111 -8.68 9.24 14.70
C GLY A 111 -9.76 8.69 15.62
#